data_AF-A0A7M2X4W5-F1
#
_entry.id   AF-A0A7M2X4W5-F1
#
_cell.length_a   1.000
_cell.length_b   1.000
_cell.length_c   1.000
_cell.angle_alpha   90.00
_cell.angle_beta   90.00
_cell.angle_gamma   90.00
#
_symmetry.space_group_name_H-M   'P 1'
#
loop_
_entity.id
_entity.type
_entity.pdbx_description
1 polymer ?
#
loop_
_entity_poly.entity_id
_entity_poly.type
_entity_poly.pdbx_seq_one_letter_code
_entity_poly.pdbx_strand_id
1 'polypeptide(L)' 'MAEVRVRNVDERILAAFRDVARRRGHSVPEELRRLITEAAVRPRQELIARLDKLKADIFERGGLLPDSTPLIREERDRNG' A
#
# COMPACT_ATOMS: atom_id res chain seq x y z
N MET A 1 16.46 -9.67 11.76
CA MET A 1 17.35 -9.25 10.65
C MET A 1 17.29 -10.32 9.58
N ALA A 2 17.07 -9.93 8.33
CA ALA A 2 17.07 -10.84 7.18
C ALA A 2 18.16 -10.39 6.19
N GLU A 3 18.82 -11.35 5.54
CA GLU A 3 19.84 -11.10 4.54
C GLU A 3 19.34 -11.60 3.18
N VAL A 4 19.54 -10.79 2.14
CA VAL A 4 19.18 -11.12 0.76
C VAL A 4 20.40 -10.89 -0.13
N ARG A 5 20.76 -11.90 -0.92
CA ARG A 5 21.84 -11.80 -1.91
C ARG A 5 21.25 -11.78 -3.31
N VAL A 6 21.53 -10.72 -4.06
CA VAL A 6 21.17 -10.61 -5.47
C VAL A 6 22.42 -10.88 -6.31
N ARG A 7 22.34 -11.84 -7.24
CA ARG A 7 23.43 -12.20 -8.15
C ARG A 7 23.13 -11.70 -9.56
N ASN A 8 24.16 -11.59 -10.38
CA ASN A 8 24.06 -11.25 -11.81
C ASN A 8 23.31 -9.93 -12.07
N VAL A 9 23.59 -8.91 -11.26
CA VAL A 9 23.05 -7.56 -11.47
C VAL A 9 23.87 -6.87 -12.58
N ASP A 10 23.19 -6.25 -13.53
CA ASP A 10 23.82 -5.45 -14.58
C ASP A 10 24.63 -4.30 -13.93
N GLU A 11 25.91 -4.17 -14.30
CA GLU A 11 26.81 -3.15 -13.77
C GLU A 11 26.26 -1.73 -13.98
N ARG A 12 25.52 -1.49 -15.06
CA ARG A 12 24.89 -0.19 -15.34
C ARG A 12 23.85 0.17 -14.28
N ILE A 13 23.11 -0.83 -13.78
CA ILE A 13 22.14 -0.62 -12.69
C ILE A 13 22.89 -0.30 -11.40
N LEU A 14 23.95 -1.05 -11.09
CA LEU A 14 24.76 -0.81 -9.90
C LEU A 14 25.40 0.59 -9.91
N ALA A 15 25.90 1.03 -11.07
CA ALA A 15 26.45 2.37 -11.26
C ALA A 15 25.40 3.47 -11.00
N ALA A 16 24.19 3.32 -11.53
CA ALA A 16 23.09 4.25 -11.27
C ALA A 16 22.77 4.36 -9.77
N PHE A 17 22.72 3.24 -9.05
CA PHE A 17 22.51 3.24 -7.60
C PHE A 17 23.65 3.88 -6.83
N ARG A 18 24.91 3.68 -7.25
CA ARG A 18 26.07 4.37 -6.66
C ARG A 18 25.95 5.88 -6.80
N ASP A 19 25.53 6.37 -7.96
CA ASP A 19 25.38 7.80 -8.20
C ASP A 19 24.26 8.40 -7.36
N VAL A 20 23.11 7.72 -7.24
CA VAL A 20 22.00 8.16 -6.38
C VAL A 20 22.43 8.17 -4.91
N ALA A 21 23.06 7.09 -4.45
CA ALA A 21 23.54 6.97 -3.08
C ALA A 21 24.56 8.08 -2.73
N ARG A 22 25.49 8.37 -3.66
CA ARG A 22 26.46 9.47 -3.54
C ARG A 22 25.77 10.83 -3.43
N ARG A 23 24.81 11.12 -4.32
CA ARG A 23 24.07 12.40 -4.32
C ARG A 23 23.29 12.63 -3.02
N ARG A 24 22.77 11.56 -2.43
CA ARG A 24 21.96 11.60 -1.22
C ARG A 24 22.77 11.41 0.08
N GLY A 25 24.09 11.19 -0.03
CA GLY A 25 25.00 11.14 1.12
C GLY A 25 24.96 9.85 1.94
N HIS A 26 24.60 8.72 1.34
CA HIS A 26 24.55 7.43 2.03
C HIS A 26 25.07 6.27 1.16
N SER A 27 25.15 5.08 1.76
CA SER A 27 25.71 3.88 1.11
C SER A 27 24.73 3.24 0.12
N VAL A 28 25.25 2.49 -0.86
CA VAL A 28 24.42 1.73 -1.82
C VAL A 28 23.50 0.73 -1.12
N PRO A 29 23.96 -0.07 -0.13
CA PRO A 29 23.07 -0.97 0.61
C PRO A 29 21.95 -0.23 1.36
N GLU A 30 22.22 0.97 1.87
CA GLU A 30 21.20 1.79 2.52
C GLU A 30 20.16 2.30 1.53
N GLU A 31 20.60 2.79 0.36
CA GLU A 31 19.70 3.20 -0.72
C GLU A 31 18.82 2.04 -1.20
N LEU A 32 19.41 0.84 -1.38
CA LEU A 32 18.67 -0.35 -1.78
C LEU A 32 17.65 -0.77 -0.72
N ARG A 33 18.01 -0.67 0.57
CA ARG A 33 17.10 -0.97 1.67
C ARG A 33 15.90 -0.03 1.67
N ARG A 34 16.12 1.27 1.47
CA ARG A 34 15.04 2.26 1.37
C ARG A 34 14.10 1.94 0.22
N LEU A 35 14.65 1.70 -0.97
CA LEU A 35 13.84 1.36 -2.15
C LEU A 35 12.99 0.11 -1.92
N ILE A 36 13.56 -0.96 -1.38
CA ILE A 36 12.82 -2.21 -1.12
C ILE A 36 11.73 -1.97 -0.08
N THR A 37 12.01 -1.17 0.95
CA THR A 37 11.05 -0.83 2.01
C THR A 37 9.87 -0.03 1.44
N GLU A 38 10.16 0.99 0.63
CA GLU A 38 9.15 1.79 -0.06
C GLU A 38 8.30 0.93 -1.01
N ALA A 39 8.95 0.09 -1.81
CA ALA A 39 8.27 -0.84 -2.73
C ALA A 39 7.39 -1.85 -2.00
N ALA A 40 7.79 -2.33 -0.81
CA ALA A 40 7.01 -3.26 -0.03
C ALA A 40 5.73 -2.62 0.55
N VAL A 41 5.75 -1.33 0.85
CA VAL A 41 4.60 -0.61 1.44
C VAL A 41 3.64 -0.09 0.36
N ARG A 42 4.13 0.16 -0.85
CA ARG A 42 3.37 0.74 -1.97
C ARG A 42 2.04 0.01 -2.29
N PRO A 43 1.96 -1.33 -2.40
CA PRO A 43 0.70 -2.00 -2.71
C PRO A 43 -0.40 -1.74 -1.66
N ARG A 44 -0.01 -1.66 -0.39
CA ARG A 44 -0.94 -1.34 0.70
C ARG A 44 -1.44 0.10 0.59
N GLN A 45 -0.56 1.05 0.27
CA GLN A 45 -0.95 2.45 0.07
C GLN A 45 -1.91 2.60 -1.12
N GLU A 46 -1.64 1.90 -2.22
CA GLU A 46 -2.53 1.90 -3.40
C GLU A 46 -3.89 1.25 -3.13
N LEU A 47 -3.94 0.24 -2.26
CA LEU A 47 -5.20 -0.34 -1.79
C LEU A 47 -5.99 0.65 -0.93
N ILE A 48 -5.34 1.28 0.04
CA ILE A 48 -5.97 2.28 0.90
C ILE A 48 -6.56 3.42 0.05
N ALA A 49 -5.78 3.97 -0.89
CA ALA A 49 -6.26 5.02 -1.78
C ALA A 49 -7.47 4.59 -2.62
N ARG A 50 -7.52 3.32 -3.07
CA ARG A 50 -8.68 2.76 -3.78
C ARG A 50 -9.90 2.65 -2.86
N LEU A 51 -9.72 2.23 -1.61
CA LEU A 51 -10.80 2.12 -0.64
C LEU A 51 -11.35 3.49 -0.24
N ASP A 52 -10.49 4.49 -0.05
CA ASP A 52 -10.90 5.86 0.25
C ASP A 52 -11.73 6.45 -0.90
N LYS A 53 -11.30 6.21 -2.14
CA LYS A 53 -12.08 6.60 -3.32
C LYS A 53 -13.44 5.89 -3.36
N LEU A 54 -13.46 4.58 -3.16
CA LEU A 54 -14.72 3.82 -3.13
C LEU A 54 -15.67 4.33 -2.04
N LYS A 55 -15.14 4.65 -0.85
CA LYS A 55 -15.93 5.21 0.25
C LYS A 55 -16.53 6.57 -0.13
N ALA A 56 -15.74 7.44 -0.76
CA ALA A 56 -16.23 8.73 -1.25
C ALA A 56 -17.34 8.53 -2.31
N ASP A 57 -17.13 7.65 -3.28
CA ASP A 57 -18.12 7.35 -4.33
C ASP A 57 -19.44 6.80 -3.74
N ILE A 58 -19.36 5.95 -2.72
CA ILE A 58 -20.54 5.43 -2.02
C ILE A 58 -21.29 6.56 -1.31
N PHE A 59 -20.54 7.43 -0.61
CA PHE A 59 -21.13 8.56 0.11
C PHE A 59 -21.75 9.60 -0.84
N GLU A 60 -21.13 9.90 -1.97
CA GLU A 60 -21.69 10.81 -2.98
C GLU A 60 -23.00 10.29 -3.57
N ARG A 61 -23.11 8.96 -3.76
CA ARG A 61 -24.32 8.33 -4.34
C ARG A 61 -25.44 8.15 -3.33
N GLY A 62 -25.11 7.77 -2.10
CA GLY A 62 -26.08 7.33 -1.09
C GLY A 62 -26.24 8.27 0.10
N GLY A 63 -25.38 9.28 0.24
CA GLY A 63 -25.28 10.10 1.44
C GLY A 63 -24.94 9.28 2.68
N LEU A 64 -25.31 9.79 3.85
CA LEU A 64 -25.26 9.02 5.09
C LEU A 64 -26.43 8.04 5.13
N LEU A 65 -26.17 6.75 4.96
CA LEU A 65 -27.19 5.71 5.07
C LEU A 65 -27.55 5.47 6.55
N PRO A 66 -28.84 5.27 6.88
CA PRO A 66 -29.26 4.91 8.22
C PRO A 66 -28.79 3.50 8.60
N ASP A 67 -28.64 3.24 9.90
CA ASP A 67 -28.32 1.91 10.40
C ASP A 67 -29.45 0.92 10.07
N SER A 68 -29.14 -0.08 9.26
CA SER A 68 -30.08 -1.12 8.85
C SER A 68 -30.27 -2.21 9.92
N THR A 69 -29.49 -2.19 11.01
CA THR A 69 -29.52 -3.23 12.06
C THR A 69 -30.92 -3.47 12.65
N PRO A 70 -31.74 -2.46 12.96
CA PRO A 70 -33.10 -2.68 13.46
C PRO A 70 -33.98 -3.45 12.47
N LEU A 71 -33.94 -3.07 11.19
CA LEU A 71 -34.73 -3.69 10.12
C LEU A 71 -34.34 -5.16 9.89
N ILE A 72 -33.04 -5.47 9.95
CA ILE A 72 -32.54 -6.84 9.81
C ILE A 72 -33.01 -7.72 10.97
N ARG A 73 -33.07 -7.18 12.20
CA ARG A 73 -33.56 -7.91 13.37
C ARG A 73 -35.06 -8.19 13.26
N GLU A 74 -35.85 -7.20 12.88
CA GLU A 74 -37.29 -7.34 12.67
C GLU A 74 -37.61 -8.42 11.62
N GLU A 75 -36.86 -8.44 10.51
CA GLU A 75 -37.09 -9.42 9.43
C GLU A 75 -36.62 -10.83 9.81
N ARG A 76 -35.55 -10.95 10.60
CA ARG A 76 -35.12 -12.24 11.18
C ARG A 76 -36.19 -12.80 12.10
N ASP A 77 -36.73 -11.97 13.00
CA ASP A 77 -37.73 -12.40 13.99
C ASP A 77 -39.09 -12.72 13.34
N ARG A 78 -39.35 -12.22 12.12
CA ARG A 78 -40.53 -12.56 11.31
C ARG A 78 -40.40 -13.91 10.59
N ASN A 79 -39.18 -14.30 10.22
CA ASN A 79 -38.91 -15.47 9.38
C ASN A 79 -38.34 -16.68 10.15
N GLY A 80 -38.07 -16.53 11.46
CA GLY A 80 -37.66 -17.60 12.37
C GLY A 80 -38.82 -18.11 13.21
#